data_AF-A0A1V9E1S1-F1
#
_entry.id   AF-A0A1V9E1S1-F1
#
_cell.length_a   1.000
_cell.length_b   1.000
_cell.length_c   1.000
_cell.angle_alpha   90.00
_cell.angle_beta   90.00
_cell.angle_gamma   90.00
#
_symmetry.space_group_name_H-M   'P 1'
#
loop_
_entity.id
_entity.type
_entity.pdbx_description
1 polymer ?
#
loop_
_entity_poly.entity_id
_entity_poly.type
_entity_poly.pdbx_seq_one_letter_code
_entity_poly.pdbx_strand_id
1 'polypeptide(L)'
;MQPKLFSIVVLSTLTFFISCKKDYDCGIDKPSTGKKPQADFTFSLNNSRQVPCTVTFNNTSTYSNSYIWYFSGTDVSNNKNEKRTYNSPRTYSVKLVAMNAIGRDSVIKEITIAPILNSVVVYLITPRGKQFNQSYYTALKDATTNIQAWYKTQMGNNKTFVLNPLVVDTLTGLHDSTWYNSDNGSISGTDPRFYAYNNTYYEMQQLLGSSFNTTNYAYFVYVAAPGGGAGSTGFCAMGDQDLKGLLGLNPENPDPNRWIGGGGHELGHAFGLPHPDNMNDLAIMWTGYLIYPNCILQQTDRDILNVSPFFK
;
A
#
# COMPACT_ATOMS: atom_id res chain seq x y z
N MET A 1 -28.29 -16.04 48.62
CA MET A 1 -29.19 -17.19 48.84
C MET A 1 -29.05 -18.15 47.68
N GLN A 2 -28.44 -19.32 47.90
CA GLN A 2 -28.50 -20.45 46.97
C GLN A 2 -29.71 -21.33 47.33
N PRO A 3 -30.42 -21.93 46.36
CA PRO A 3 -31.25 -23.10 46.62
C PRO A 3 -30.46 -24.40 46.38
N LYS A 4 -30.73 -25.36 47.28
CA LYS A 4 -30.12 -26.68 47.41
C LYS A 4 -30.69 -27.72 46.43
N LEU A 5 -29.89 -28.78 46.23
CA LEU A 5 -30.14 -30.05 45.55
C LEU A 5 -31.49 -30.72 45.86
N PHE A 6 -31.98 -31.52 44.89
CA PHE A 6 -32.61 -32.81 45.15
C PHE A 6 -32.02 -33.88 44.22
N SER A 7 -31.37 -34.88 44.81
CA SER A 7 -30.97 -36.14 44.16
C SER A 7 -32.13 -37.12 44.21
N ILE A 8 -32.45 -37.75 43.07
CA ILE A 8 -33.31 -38.93 43.00
C ILE A 8 -32.48 -40.06 42.40
N VAL A 9 -32.25 -41.10 43.22
CA VAL A 9 -31.70 -42.39 42.82
C VAL A 9 -32.88 -43.29 42.49
N VAL A 10 -32.93 -43.84 41.27
CA VAL A 10 -33.80 -44.98 40.95
C VAL A 10 -32.92 -46.07 40.35
N LEU A 11 -32.85 -47.17 41.08
CA LEU A 11 -32.16 -48.41 40.75
C LEU A 11 -33.15 -49.32 40.01
N SER A 12 -32.86 -49.73 38.79
CA SER A 12 -33.55 -50.86 38.16
C SER A 12 -32.55 -51.79 37.47
N THR A 13 -32.51 -53.02 37.97
CA THR A 13 -31.70 -54.12 37.44
C THR A 13 -32.41 -54.75 36.25
N LEU A 14 -31.78 -54.75 35.08
CA LEU A 14 -32.26 -55.44 33.90
C LEU A 14 -31.33 -56.62 33.58
N THR A 15 -31.82 -57.83 33.82
CA THR A 15 -31.18 -59.10 33.47
C THR A 15 -31.28 -59.38 31.97
N PHE A 16 -30.17 -59.75 31.34
CA PHE A 16 -30.08 -60.19 29.94
C PHE A 16 -29.87 -61.71 29.87
N PHE A 17 -30.69 -62.41 29.08
CA PHE A 17 -30.39 -63.76 28.58
C PHE A 17 -30.36 -63.78 27.05
N ILE A 18 -29.55 -64.71 26.54
CA ILE A 18 -28.77 -64.76 25.29
C ILE A 18 -29.54 -65.32 24.08
N SER A 19 -29.28 -64.81 22.86
CA SER A 19 -29.21 -65.55 21.56
C SER A 19 -28.91 -64.57 20.40
N CYS A 20 -28.20 -64.81 19.29
CA CYS A 20 -27.41 -65.90 18.73
C CYS A 20 -26.46 -65.30 17.63
N LYS A 21 -25.43 -66.07 17.28
CA LYS A 21 -24.28 -65.85 16.35
C LYS A 21 -24.53 -65.14 15.00
N LYS A 22 -23.55 -64.33 14.54
CA LYS A 22 -22.63 -64.64 13.40
C LYS A 22 -21.67 -63.47 13.12
N ASP A 23 -20.48 -63.85 12.67
CA ASP A 23 -19.25 -63.07 12.55
C ASP A 23 -19.33 -61.90 11.56
N TYR A 24 -18.81 -60.74 11.97
CA TYR A 24 -18.25 -59.74 11.07
C TYR A 24 -16.91 -59.29 11.63
N ASP A 25 -15.88 -59.96 11.10
CA ASP A 25 -14.57 -59.44 10.74
C ASP A 25 -14.07 -58.25 11.58
N CYS A 26 -13.23 -58.53 12.59
CA CYS A 26 -12.28 -57.56 13.10
C CYS A 26 -11.22 -57.36 12.02
N GLY A 27 -11.60 -56.61 10.98
CA GLY A 27 -10.67 -56.12 9.98
C GLY A 27 -9.61 -55.31 10.71
N ILE A 28 -8.41 -55.86 10.79
CA ILE A 28 -7.18 -55.12 11.05
C ILE A 28 -7.29 -53.84 10.23
N ASP A 29 -7.31 -52.67 10.87
CA ASP A 29 -7.18 -51.39 10.17
C ASP A 29 -5.97 -51.51 9.24
N LYS A 30 -6.24 -51.67 7.94
CA LYS A 30 -5.22 -51.78 6.91
C LYS A 30 -4.34 -50.54 7.10
N PRO A 31 -3.02 -50.67 7.29
CA PRO A 31 -2.17 -49.50 7.42
C PRO A 31 -2.40 -48.68 6.17
N SER A 32 -2.90 -47.46 6.36
CA SER A 32 -3.12 -46.53 5.28
C SER A 32 -1.79 -46.34 4.55
N THR A 33 -1.67 -46.95 3.37
CA THR A 33 -0.50 -46.80 2.48
C THR A 33 -0.52 -45.47 1.74
N GLY A 34 -1.42 -44.55 2.12
CA GLY A 34 -1.56 -43.25 1.52
C GLY A 34 -0.42 -42.31 1.92
N LYS A 35 0.11 -41.60 0.93
CA LYS A 35 1.10 -40.53 1.17
C LYS A 35 0.38 -39.27 1.66
N LYS A 36 1.00 -38.54 2.59
CA LYS A 36 0.52 -37.20 2.96
C LYS A 36 0.63 -36.25 1.76
N PRO A 37 -0.29 -35.29 1.60
CA PRO A 37 -0.17 -34.26 0.59
C PRO A 37 1.16 -33.51 0.73
N GLN A 38 1.70 -33.07 -0.40
CA GLN A 38 2.81 -32.13 -0.45
C GLN A 38 2.34 -30.92 -1.24
N ALA A 39 2.15 -29.78 -0.56
CA ALA A 39 1.60 -28.58 -1.15
C ALA A 39 2.69 -27.79 -1.89
N ASP A 40 2.45 -27.46 -3.14
CA ASP A 40 3.29 -26.54 -3.89
C ASP A 40 2.50 -25.87 -5.02
N PHE A 41 2.97 -24.71 -5.47
CA PHE A 41 2.44 -24.04 -6.65
C PHE A 41 3.47 -23.16 -7.35
N THR A 42 3.28 -22.91 -8.62
CA THR A 42 4.00 -21.86 -9.37
C THR A 42 3.05 -20.74 -9.74
N PHE A 43 3.59 -19.57 -10.09
CA PHE A 43 2.80 -18.46 -10.59
C PHE A 43 3.52 -17.72 -11.71
N SER A 44 2.74 -17.11 -12.60
CA SER A 44 3.21 -16.25 -13.68
C SER A 44 2.42 -14.94 -13.69
N LEU A 45 3.11 -13.83 -13.87
CA LEU A 45 2.51 -12.49 -13.95
C LEU A 45 2.45 -12.03 -15.40
N ASN A 46 1.37 -11.36 -15.80
CA ASN A 46 1.35 -10.59 -17.04
C ASN A 46 1.90 -9.16 -16.83
N ASN A 47 2.04 -8.41 -17.92
CA ASN A 47 2.18 -6.94 -17.93
C ASN A 47 3.31 -6.37 -17.06
N SER A 48 4.55 -6.83 -17.23
CA SER A 48 5.74 -6.30 -16.54
C SER A 48 5.60 -6.18 -15.01
N ARG A 49 4.70 -6.97 -14.40
CA ARG A 49 4.38 -6.96 -12.95
C ARG A 49 3.76 -5.64 -12.45
N GLN A 50 3.18 -4.83 -13.32
CA GLN A 50 2.60 -3.53 -12.97
C GLN A 50 1.08 -3.62 -12.89
N VAL A 51 0.46 -2.80 -12.03
CA VAL A 51 -1.00 -2.72 -11.96
C VAL A 51 -1.64 -2.15 -13.23
N PRO A 52 -2.81 -2.66 -13.67
CA PRO A 52 -3.44 -3.89 -13.20
C PRO A 52 -2.66 -5.13 -13.67
N CYS A 53 -2.34 -6.02 -12.73
CA CYS A 53 -1.57 -7.24 -13.00
C CYS A 53 -2.42 -8.48 -12.76
N THR A 54 -2.57 -9.30 -13.78
CA THR A 54 -3.15 -10.63 -13.66
C THR A 54 -2.08 -11.67 -13.40
N VAL A 55 -2.27 -12.40 -12.31
CA VAL A 55 -1.41 -13.52 -11.90
C VAL A 55 -2.17 -14.82 -12.12
N THR A 56 -1.51 -15.75 -12.81
CA THR A 56 -1.98 -17.13 -12.98
C THR A 56 -1.20 -18.04 -12.04
N PHE A 57 -1.94 -18.82 -11.25
CA PHE A 57 -1.43 -19.75 -10.25
C PHE A 57 -1.66 -21.18 -10.73
N ASN A 58 -0.57 -21.95 -10.80
CA ASN A 58 -0.60 -23.35 -11.21
C ASN A 58 -0.22 -24.23 -10.03
N ASN A 59 -1.17 -25.03 -9.57
CA ASN A 59 -0.95 -25.96 -8.48
C ASN A 59 -0.08 -27.14 -8.92
N THR A 60 1.02 -27.34 -8.20
CA THR A 60 2.00 -28.41 -8.42
C THR A 60 2.06 -29.39 -7.25
N SER A 61 1.03 -29.37 -6.38
CA SER A 61 0.92 -30.24 -5.22
C SER A 61 0.81 -31.71 -5.65
N THR A 62 1.37 -32.59 -4.82
CA THR A 62 1.32 -34.04 -5.03
C THR A 62 0.57 -34.74 -3.89
N TYR A 63 0.06 -35.94 -4.18
CA TYR A 63 -0.70 -36.76 -3.23
C TYR A 63 -1.96 -36.09 -2.64
N SER A 64 -2.58 -35.16 -3.37
CA SER A 64 -3.75 -34.38 -2.95
C SER A 64 -4.95 -34.61 -3.86
N ASN A 65 -6.16 -34.49 -3.31
CA ASN A 65 -7.43 -34.58 -4.05
C ASN A 65 -8.29 -33.31 -3.96
N SER A 66 -7.96 -32.39 -3.05
CA SER A 66 -8.70 -31.14 -2.82
C SER A 66 -7.75 -30.03 -2.39
N TYR A 67 -8.18 -28.78 -2.64
CA TYR A 67 -7.35 -27.59 -2.50
C TYR A 67 -8.16 -26.45 -1.90
N ILE A 68 -7.51 -25.62 -1.08
CA ILE A 68 -8.03 -24.31 -0.69
C ILE A 68 -6.93 -23.29 -0.90
N TRP A 69 -7.21 -22.29 -1.72
CA TRP A 69 -6.39 -21.10 -1.86
C TRP A 69 -6.87 -20.03 -0.90
N TYR A 70 -5.94 -19.27 -0.34
CA TYR A 70 -6.23 -18.05 0.41
C TYR A 70 -5.47 -16.90 -0.25
N PHE A 71 -6.22 -15.93 -0.76
CA PHE A 71 -5.71 -14.69 -1.31
C PHE A 71 -6.10 -13.58 -0.34
N SER A 72 -5.11 -12.90 0.27
CA SER A 72 -5.35 -11.75 1.17
C SER A 72 -6.39 -11.97 2.29
N GLY A 73 -6.25 -13.08 3.04
CA GLY A 73 -6.94 -13.31 4.33
C GLY A 73 -8.41 -13.74 4.27
N THR A 74 -9.23 -13.20 3.35
CA THR A 74 -10.68 -13.46 3.29
C THR A 74 -11.17 -14.06 1.97
N ASP A 75 -10.40 -13.99 0.89
CA ASP A 75 -10.78 -14.56 -0.41
C ASP A 75 -10.26 -15.99 -0.52
N VAL A 76 -11.18 -16.94 -0.73
CA VAL A 76 -10.89 -18.37 -0.79
C VAL A 76 -11.40 -19.00 -2.08
N SER A 77 -10.65 -19.98 -2.60
CA SER A 77 -11.08 -20.77 -3.76
C SER A 77 -10.70 -22.23 -3.61
N ASN A 78 -11.52 -23.12 -4.16
CA ASN A 78 -11.29 -24.57 -4.18
C ASN A 78 -10.85 -25.10 -5.56
N ASN A 79 -10.65 -24.22 -6.55
CA ASN A 79 -10.20 -24.66 -7.87
C ASN A 79 -8.78 -25.21 -7.80
N LYS A 80 -8.46 -26.14 -8.71
CA LYS A 80 -7.11 -26.68 -8.83
C LYS A 80 -6.10 -25.59 -9.19
N ASN A 81 -6.39 -24.79 -10.21
CA ASN A 81 -5.58 -23.64 -10.66
C ASN A 81 -6.41 -22.36 -10.53
N GLU A 82 -5.73 -21.22 -10.39
CA GLU A 82 -6.36 -19.94 -10.10
C GLU A 82 -5.83 -18.82 -11.00
N LYS A 83 -6.64 -17.78 -11.19
CA LYS A 83 -6.24 -16.57 -11.90
C LYS A 83 -6.85 -15.36 -11.20
N ARG A 84 -6.01 -14.41 -10.78
CA ARG A 84 -6.42 -13.22 -10.01
C ARG A 84 -5.86 -11.95 -10.63
N THR A 85 -6.65 -10.88 -10.66
CA THR A 85 -6.19 -9.55 -11.10
C THR A 85 -6.04 -8.64 -9.90
N TYR A 86 -4.84 -8.08 -9.73
CA TYR A 86 -4.48 -7.14 -8.68
C TYR A 86 -4.45 -5.72 -9.26
N ASN A 87 -5.26 -4.84 -8.68
CA ASN A 87 -5.39 -3.45 -9.11
C ASN A 87 -4.59 -2.47 -8.23
N SER A 88 -4.02 -2.96 -7.13
CA SER A 88 -3.23 -2.15 -6.20
C SER A 88 -1.80 -2.68 -6.13
N PRO A 89 -0.78 -1.79 -6.16
CA PRO A 89 0.60 -2.21 -6.00
C PRO A 89 0.83 -2.61 -4.54
N ARG A 90 1.27 -3.85 -4.30
CA ARG A 90 1.59 -4.39 -2.97
C ARG A 90 2.30 -5.75 -3.11
N THR A 91 2.90 -6.20 -2.01
CA THR A 91 3.26 -7.61 -1.80
C THR A 91 2.06 -8.39 -1.23
N TYR A 92 1.64 -9.42 -1.95
CA TYR A 92 0.53 -10.31 -1.60
C TYR A 92 1.04 -11.68 -1.15
N SER A 93 0.69 -12.07 0.08
CA SER A 93 0.89 -13.43 0.59
C SER A 93 -0.21 -14.34 0.07
N VAL A 94 0.15 -15.35 -0.72
CA VAL A 94 -0.78 -16.37 -1.23
C VAL A 94 -0.49 -17.71 -0.59
N LYS A 95 -1.52 -18.31 0.02
CA LYS A 95 -1.43 -19.62 0.66
C LYS A 95 -2.23 -20.66 -0.11
N LEU A 96 -1.62 -21.81 -0.35
CA LEU A 96 -2.30 -23.01 -0.85
C LEU A 96 -2.31 -24.08 0.24
N VAL A 97 -3.47 -24.66 0.51
CA VAL A 97 -3.65 -25.85 1.36
C VAL A 97 -4.07 -27.01 0.47
N ALA A 98 -3.29 -28.08 0.45
CA ALA A 98 -3.58 -29.31 -0.29
C ALA A 98 -3.97 -30.43 0.68
N MET A 99 -5.04 -31.17 0.37
CA MET A 99 -5.66 -32.13 1.29
C MET A 99 -5.92 -33.47 0.61
N ASN A 100 -5.90 -34.54 1.40
CA ASN A 100 -6.44 -35.86 1.08
C ASN A 100 -6.96 -36.54 2.37
N ALA A 101 -7.40 -37.79 2.30
CA ALA A 101 -7.91 -38.54 3.46
C ALA A 101 -6.87 -38.79 4.57
N ILE A 102 -5.57 -38.66 4.26
CA ILE A 102 -4.45 -38.91 5.17
C ILE A 102 -4.09 -37.65 5.96
N GLY A 103 -4.34 -36.48 5.39
CA GLY A 103 -4.07 -35.21 6.05
C GLY A 103 -4.03 -34.03 5.10
N ARG A 104 -3.29 -33.00 5.51
CA ARG A 104 -3.14 -31.74 4.78
C ARG A 104 -1.71 -31.21 4.88
N ASP A 105 -1.31 -30.46 3.87
CA ASP A 105 -0.07 -29.68 3.84
C ASP A 105 -0.36 -28.29 3.27
N SER A 106 0.52 -27.31 3.51
CA SER A 106 0.34 -25.96 2.99
C SER A 106 1.65 -25.24 2.68
N VAL A 107 1.60 -24.39 1.66
CA VAL A 107 2.71 -23.52 1.26
C VAL A 107 2.24 -22.07 1.16
N ILE A 108 3.13 -21.12 1.44
CA ILE A 108 2.91 -19.68 1.27
C ILE A 108 3.98 -19.15 0.31
N LYS A 109 3.58 -18.33 -0.67
CA LYS A 109 4.51 -17.57 -1.52
C LYS A 109 4.08 -16.11 -1.60
N GLU A 110 5.05 -15.21 -1.57
CA GLU A 110 4.85 -13.77 -1.72
C GLU A 110 4.91 -13.36 -3.19
N ILE A 111 4.03 -12.43 -3.56
CA ILE A 111 3.96 -11.86 -4.92
C ILE A 111 3.95 -10.34 -4.83
N THR A 112 5.01 -9.71 -5.31
CA THR A 112 5.08 -8.26 -5.40
C THR A 112 4.54 -7.77 -6.74
N ILE A 113 3.52 -6.90 -6.68
CA ILE A 113 2.97 -6.16 -7.80
C ILE A 113 3.41 -4.71 -7.68
N ALA A 114 4.04 -4.18 -8.73
CA ALA A 114 4.62 -2.84 -8.77
C ALA A 114 3.61 -1.77 -9.22
N PRO A 115 3.83 -0.49 -8.86
CA PRO A 115 3.10 0.63 -9.43
C PRO A 115 3.34 0.76 -10.95
N ILE A 116 2.46 1.49 -11.64
CA ILE A 116 2.61 1.82 -13.07
C ILE A 116 3.95 2.51 -13.29
N LEU A 117 4.76 2.04 -14.24
CA LEU A 117 6.07 2.67 -14.50
C LEU A 117 5.91 4.13 -14.97
N ASN A 118 6.81 4.99 -14.49
CA ASN A 118 6.82 6.44 -14.74
C ASN A 118 5.50 7.07 -14.31
N SER A 119 5.13 6.87 -13.04
CA SER A 119 3.94 7.45 -12.44
C SER A 119 4.27 8.06 -11.08
N VAL A 120 3.33 8.86 -10.59
CA VAL A 120 3.34 9.39 -9.23
C VAL A 120 2.79 8.34 -8.27
N VAL A 121 3.53 8.09 -7.19
CA VAL A 121 3.10 7.24 -6.07
C VAL A 121 2.94 8.14 -4.85
N VAL A 122 1.73 8.20 -4.30
CA VAL A 122 1.44 9.07 -3.15
C VAL A 122 1.34 8.23 -1.89
N TYR A 123 2.02 8.66 -0.83
CA TYR A 123 1.98 8.01 0.46
C TYR A 123 1.51 8.97 1.55
N LEU A 124 0.64 8.49 2.43
CA LEU A 124 0.40 9.08 3.75
C LEU A 124 1.07 8.21 4.81
N ILE A 125 2.10 8.74 5.46
CA ILE A 125 2.78 8.07 6.56
C ILE A 125 2.12 8.48 7.88
N THR A 126 1.65 7.49 8.64
CA THR A 126 1.23 7.65 10.04
C THR A 126 2.40 7.28 10.94
N PRO A 127 2.99 8.21 11.70
CA PRO A 127 4.12 7.92 12.58
C PRO A 127 3.81 6.79 13.58
N ARG A 128 4.84 6.07 14.00
CA ARG A 128 4.74 5.00 14.99
C ARG A 128 4.04 5.50 16.26
N GLY A 129 3.03 4.76 16.70
CA GLY A 129 2.26 5.10 17.90
C GLY A 129 1.17 6.17 17.68
N LYS A 130 1.01 6.70 16.45
CA LYS A 130 -0.14 7.52 16.07
C LYS A 130 -1.24 6.66 15.45
N GLN A 131 -2.47 7.15 15.57
CA GLN A 131 -3.62 6.58 14.88
C GLN A 131 -3.72 7.16 13.48
N PHE A 132 -4.15 6.34 12.53
CA PHE A 132 -4.42 6.78 11.18
C PHE A 132 -5.48 7.90 11.17
N ASN A 133 -5.21 8.97 10.43
CA ASN A 133 -6.13 10.09 10.30
C ASN A 133 -6.84 10.04 8.95
N GLN A 134 -8.12 9.67 8.97
CA GLN A 134 -8.96 9.56 7.78
C GLN A 134 -9.12 10.90 7.05
N SER A 135 -9.19 12.02 7.77
CA SER A 135 -9.33 13.35 7.16
C SER A 135 -8.08 13.76 6.39
N TYR A 136 -6.89 13.46 6.90
CA TYR A 136 -5.64 13.68 6.17
C TYR A 136 -5.56 12.85 4.89
N TYR A 137 -5.96 11.58 4.96
CA TYR A 137 -6.01 10.73 3.77
C TYR A 137 -6.95 11.28 2.70
N THR A 138 -8.17 11.67 3.08
CA THR A 138 -9.16 12.18 2.13
C THR A 138 -8.68 13.50 1.52
N ALA A 139 -8.20 14.43 2.35
CA ALA A 139 -7.71 15.73 1.87
C ALA A 139 -6.51 15.59 0.93
N LEU A 140 -5.56 14.69 1.23
CA LEU A 140 -4.43 14.40 0.36
C LEU A 140 -4.87 13.80 -0.98
N LYS A 141 -5.83 12.88 -0.95
CA LYS A 141 -6.37 12.27 -2.17
C LYS A 141 -7.02 13.34 -3.05
N ASP A 142 -7.84 14.21 -2.46
CA ASP A 142 -8.51 15.29 -3.18
C ASP A 142 -7.49 16.28 -3.75
N ALA A 143 -6.53 16.72 -2.95
CA ALA A 143 -5.45 17.62 -3.36
C ALA A 143 -4.64 17.03 -4.53
N THR A 144 -4.26 15.76 -4.45
CA THR A 144 -3.50 15.06 -5.51
C THR A 144 -4.26 15.07 -6.83
N THR A 145 -5.55 14.73 -6.81
CA THR A 145 -6.37 14.72 -8.05
C THR A 145 -6.59 16.14 -8.59
N ASN A 146 -6.71 17.13 -7.70
CA ASN A 146 -6.82 18.54 -8.07
C ASN A 146 -5.54 19.04 -8.76
N ILE A 147 -4.37 18.74 -8.19
CA ILE A 147 -3.06 19.07 -8.79
C ILE A 147 -2.92 18.41 -10.17
N GLN A 148 -3.31 17.14 -10.33
CA GLN A 148 -3.26 16.45 -11.63
C GLN A 148 -4.12 17.14 -12.70
N ALA A 149 -5.33 17.56 -12.32
CA ALA A 149 -6.23 18.29 -13.20
C ALA A 149 -5.69 19.69 -13.55
N TRP A 150 -5.05 20.37 -12.59
CA TRP A 150 -4.41 21.66 -12.82
C TRP A 150 -3.23 21.53 -13.79
N TYR A 151 -2.30 20.58 -13.58
CA TYR A 151 -1.20 20.32 -14.50
C TYR A 151 -1.72 20.01 -15.92
N LYS A 152 -2.79 19.21 -16.04
CA LYS A 152 -3.44 18.93 -17.33
C LYS A 152 -3.90 20.20 -18.05
N THR A 153 -4.56 21.08 -17.30
CA THR A 153 -5.07 22.36 -17.82
C THR A 153 -3.92 23.26 -18.26
N GLN A 154 -2.87 23.38 -17.44
CA GLN A 154 -1.71 24.23 -17.71
C GLN A 154 -0.84 23.73 -18.87
N MET A 155 -0.79 22.41 -19.08
CA MET A 155 -0.08 21.81 -20.22
C MET A 155 -0.76 22.14 -21.56
N GLY A 156 -2.09 22.33 -21.58
CA GLY A 156 -2.83 22.76 -22.76
C GLY A 156 -2.90 21.77 -23.94
N ASN A 157 -2.24 20.61 -23.83
CA ASN A 157 -2.15 19.59 -24.87
C ASN A 157 -2.71 18.22 -24.44
N ASN A 158 -3.60 18.22 -23.46
CA ASN A 158 -4.21 17.05 -22.81
C ASN A 158 -3.27 16.12 -22.02
N LYS A 159 -1.95 16.37 -22.02
CA LYS A 159 -1.03 15.59 -21.19
C LYS A 159 -1.11 15.99 -19.72
N THR A 160 -0.93 15.03 -18.83
CA THR A 160 -0.67 15.27 -17.41
C THR A 160 0.14 14.12 -16.83
N PHE A 161 0.62 14.25 -15.59
CA PHE A 161 1.34 13.17 -14.94
C PHE A 161 0.43 11.96 -14.70
N VAL A 162 0.98 10.76 -14.83
CA VAL A 162 0.25 9.51 -14.56
C VAL A 162 0.16 9.29 -13.06
N LEU A 163 -1.06 9.11 -12.53
CA LEU A 163 -1.29 8.63 -11.17
C LEU A 163 -1.51 7.12 -11.17
N ASN A 164 -1.07 6.47 -10.08
CA ASN A 164 -1.45 5.08 -9.83
C ASN A 164 -2.95 4.95 -9.52
N PRO A 165 -3.56 3.77 -9.80
CA PRO A 165 -4.97 3.52 -9.50
C PRO A 165 -5.29 3.67 -8.01
N LEU A 166 -4.36 3.25 -7.14
CA LEU A 166 -4.37 3.61 -5.73
C LEU A 166 -3.79 5.02 -5.60
N VAL A 167 -4.67 6.02 -5.54
CA VAL A 167 -4.27 7.43 -5.53
C VAL A 167 -3.41 7.77 -4.32
N VAL A 168 -3.73 7.23 -3.14
CA VAL A 168 -2.93 7.37 -1.92
C VAL A 168 -2.82 6.00 -1.26
N ASP A 169 -1.60 5.55 -0.99
CA ASP A 169 -1.33 4.39 -0.14
C ASP A 169 -0.95 4.85 1.27
N THR A 170 -1.13 3.99 2.27
CA THR A 170 -0.87 4.32 3.67
C THR A 170 0.23 3.44 4.25
N LEU A 171 1.16 4.08 4.95
CA LEU A 171 2.26 3.40 5.63
C LEU A 171 2.22 3.73 7.12
N THR A 172 2.56 2.73 7.94
CA THR A 172 2.92 2.98 9.35
C THR A 172 4.41 3.26 9.39
N GLY A 173 4.77 4.46 9.87
CA GLY A 173 6.15 4.88 10.02
C GLY A 173 6.92 4.01 11.01
N LEU A 174 8.23 3.93 10.83
CA LEU A 174 9.14 3.22 11.73
C LEU A 174 9.42 4.04 12.99
N HIS A 175 9.29 5.36 12.89
CA HIS A 175 9.62 6.33 13.93
C HIS A 175 8.39 7.10 14.43
N ASP A 176 8.48 7.64 15.64
CA ASP A 176 7.42 8.52 16.18
C ASP A 176 7.46 9.92 15.54
N SER A 177 6.45 10.73 15.84
CA SER A 177 6.30 12.05 15.24
C SER A 177 7.47 13.00 15.49
N THR A 178 8.19 12.89 16.62
CA THR A 178 9.27 13.84 16.94
C THR A 178 10.50 13.63 16.07
N TRP A 179 10.72 12.40 15.61
CA TRP A 179 11.87 12.01 14.81
C TRP A 179 11.95 12.76 13.47
N TYR A 180 10.81 12.99 12.80
CA TYR A 180 10.79 13.51 11.44
C TYR A 180 11.41 14.91 11.31
N ASN A 181 11.21 15.81 12.28
CA ASN A 181 11.79 17.15 12.24
C ASN A 181 12.87 17.36 13.30
N SER A 182 13.65 16.31 13.58
CA SER A 182 14.79 16.34 14.50
C SER A 182 16.11 16.16 13.77
N ASP A 183 17.18 16.60 14.41
CA ASP A 183 18.55 16.27 14.02
C ASP A 183 18.82 14.79 14.34
N ASN A 184 18.98 13.99 13.29
CA ASN A 184 19.31 12.57 13.33
C ASN A 184 20.72 12.32 12.77
N GLY A 185 21.61 13.31 12.88
CA GLY A 185 22.99 13.25 12.41
C GLY A 185 23.10 13.26 10.89
N SER A 186 23.87 12.34 10.33
CA SER A 186 24.14 12.29 8.88
C SER A 186 22.88 12.06 8.03
N ILE A 187 21.81 11.51 8.62
CA ILE A 187 20.54 11.28 7.93
C ILE A 187 19.85 12.61 7.63
N SER A 188 19.74 13.49 8.63
CA SER A 188 19.03 14.77 8.52
C SER A 188 19.83 15.84 7.79
N GLY A 189 21.17 15.68 7.73
CA GLY A 189 22.07 16.70 7.23
C GLY A 189 22.26 17.83 8.25
N THR A 190 22.82 18.95 7.81
CA THR A 190 23.20 20.07 8.70
C THR A 190 22.23 21.26 8.68
N ASP A 191 21.25 21.26 7.77
CA ASP A 191 20.29 22.36 7.62
C ASP A 191 18.92 21.94 8.17
N PRO A 192 18.48 22.51 9.32
CA PRO A 192 17.22 22.16 9.96
C PRO A 192 15.98 22.32 9.07
N ARG A 193 16.05 23.16 8.03
CA ARG A 193 14.95 23.37 7.08
C ARG A 193 14.61 22.10 6.29
N PHE A 194 15.57 21.19 6.13
CA PHE A 194 15.42 19.96 5.34
C PHE A 194 15.34 18.69 6.19
N TYR A 195 15.29 18.79 7.53
CA TYR A 195 15.23 17.62 8.40
C TYR A 195 14.03 16.73 8.07
N ALA A 196 12.82 17.31 8.00
CA ALA A 196 11.60 16.60 7.63
C ALA A 196 11.74 15.87 6.28
N TYR A 197 12.29 16.53 5.27
CA TYR A 197 12.51 15.95 3.95
C TYR A 197 13.50 14.79 3.98
N ASN A 198 14.71 15.02 4.51
CA ASN A 198 15.80 14.05 4.50
C ASN A 198 15.47 12.82 5.35
N ASN A 199 14.88 13.04 6.53
CA ASN A 199 14.43 11.96 7.41
C ASN A 199 13.32 11.13 6.74
N THR A 200 12.34 11.79 6.08
CA THR A 200 11.28 11.07 5.35
C THR A 200 11.83 10.29 4.16
N TYR A 201 12.78 10.85 3.40
CA TYR A 201 13.44 10.16 2.31
C TYR A 201 14.15 8.89 2.80
N TYR A 202 14.92 9.00 3.89
CA TYR A 202 15.59 7.86 4.52
C TYR A 202 14.61 6.81 5.06
N GLU A 203 13.49 7.23 5.64
CA GLU A 203 12.47 6.27 6.10
C GLU A 203 11.80 5.54 4.92
N MET A 204 11.54 6.23 3.82
CA MET A 204 10.98 5.63 2.61
C MET A 204 11.90 4.57 1.99
N GLN A 205 13.22 4.78 2.02
CA GLN A 205 14.19 3.77 1.62
C GLN A 205 14.09 2.50 2.47
N GLN A 206 13.88 2.64 3.78
CA GLN A 206 13.73 1.51 4.69
C GLN A 206 12.37 0.81 4.52
N LEU A 207 11.28 1.58 4.39
CA LEU A 207 9.92 1.06 4.26
C LEU A 207 9.72 0.29 2.96
N LEU A 208 10.29 0.77 1.85
CA LEU A 208 10.12 0.16 0.53
C LEU A 208 11.27 -0.75 0.11
N GLY A 209 12.43 -0.66 0.78
CA GLY A 209 13.60 -1.47 0.49
C GLY A 209 14.01 -1.40 -0.99
N SER A 210 14.20 -2.57 -1.62
CA SER A 210 14.55 -2.67 -3.04
C SER A 210 13.46 -2.16 -4.01
N SER A 211 12.25 -1.85 -3.51
CA SER A 211 11.18 -1.27 -4.31
C SER A 211 11.24 0.27 -4.36
N PHE A 212 12.06 0.91 -3.53
CA PHE A 212 12.27 2.36 -3.59
C PHE A 212 13.09 2.71 -4.84
N ASN A 213 12.49 3.44 -5.79
CA ASN A 213 13.12 3.75 -7.06
C ASN A 213 12.65 5.12 -7.60
N THR A 214 13.44 6.16 -7.36
CA THR A 214 13.16 7.54 -7.78
C THR A 214 13.42 7.80 -9.27
N THR A 215 13.99 6.83 -9.99
CA THR A 215 14.12 6.90 -11.46
C THR A 215 12.82 6.50 -12.14
N ASN A 216 12.13 5.50 -11.60
CA ASN A 216 10.90 4.93 -12.17
C ASN A 216 9.63 5.60 -11.63
N TYR A 217 9.71 6.25 -10.47
CA TYR A 217 8.56 6.81 -9.76
C TYR A 217 8.88 8.20 -9.22
N ALA A 218 7.89 9.08 -9.24
CA ALA A 218 7.90 10.31 -8.48
C ALA A 218 7.11 10.09 -7.19
N TYR A 219 7.78 10.13 -6.05
CA TYR A 219 7.14 9.93 -4.75
C TYR A 219 6.60 11.26 -4.21
N PHE A 220 5.30 11.30 -3.91
CA PHE A 220 4.63 12.44 -3.29
C PHE A 220 4.20 12.04 -1.88
N VAL A 221 5.02 12.36 -0.88
CA VAL A 221 4.88 11.78 0.46
C VAL A 221 4.41 12.84 1.44
N TYR A 222 3.33 12.55 2.17
CA TYR A 222 2.94 13.35 3.33
C TYR A 222 3.13 12.54 4.60
N VAL A 223 3.63 13.19 5.65
CA VAL A 223 3.81 12.58 6.96
C VAL A 223 2.95 13.32 7.97
N ALA A 224 2.17 12.58 8.77
CA ALA A 224 1.41 13.14 9.89
C ALA A 224 2.30 13.45 11.12
N ALA A 225 3.40 14.16 10.89
CA ALA A 225 4.39 14.62 11.85
C ALA A 225 4.85 16.05 11.55
N PRO A 226 5.39 16.80 12.52
CA PRO A 226 5.94 18.13 12.30
C PRO A 226 6.95 18.15 11.13
N GLY A 227 6.96 19.24 10.37
CA GLY A 227 7.85 19.44 9.23
C GLY A 227 7.23 20.33 8.16
N GLY A 228 8.07 20.98 7.36
CA GLY A 228 7.65 21.69 6.15
C GLY A 228 7.72 20.79 4.90
N GLY A 229 7.34 21.36 3.75
CA GLY A 229 7.47 20.74 2.44
C GLY A 229 8.83 21.00 1.78
N ALA A 230 9.35 19.99 1.08
CA ALA A 230 10.45 20.16 0.12
C ALA A 230 10.41 19.07 -0.96
N GLY A 231 11.06 19.35 -2.08
CA GLY A 231 11.10 18.48 -3.26
C GLY A 231 12.45 18.49 -3.96
N SER A 232 12.79 17.34 -4.53
CA SER A 232 13.90 17.16 -5.47
C SER A 232 13.51 16.09 -6.48
N THR A 233 14.31 15.88 -7.52
CA THR A 233 13.99 14.93 -8.60
C THR A 233 13.60 13.56 -8.06
N GLY A 234 12.41 13.09 -8.47
CA GLY A 234 11.83 11.81 -8.09
C GLY A 234 11.23 11.73 -6.69
N PHE A 235 11.34 12.77 -5.84
CA PHE A 235 10.83 12.70 -4.47
C PHE A 235 10.52 14.07 -3.86
N CYS A 236 9.31 14.23 -3.34
CA CYS A 236 8.93 15.32 -2.45
C CYS A 236 8.25 14.79 -1.18
N ALA A 237 8.48 15.51 -0.08
CA ALA A 237 7.92 15.20 1.22
C ALA A 237 7.38 16.45 1.91
N MET A 238 6.20 16.32 2.52
CA MET A 238 5.52 17.38 3.27
C MET A 238 5.14 16.88 4.66
N GLY A 239 5.20 17.77 5.64
CA GLY A 239 4.82 17.48 7.02
C GLY A 239 3.36 17.78 7.34
N ASP A 240 3.05 17.77 8.64
CA ASP A 240 1.70 17.94 9.15
C ASP A 240 1.15 19.36 9.04
N GLN A 241 2.02 20.36 8.82
CA GLN A 241 1.60 21.73 8.54
C GLN A 241 0.83 21.79 7.23
N ASP A 242 1.33 21.12 6.19
CA ASP A 242 0.65 21.00 4.90
C ASP A 242 -0.61 20.16 5.01
N LEU A 243 -0.60 19.03 5.74
CA LEU A 243 -1.81 18.22 5.96
C LEU A 243 -2.92 18.99 6.67
N LYS A 244 -2.59 19.78 7.69
CA LYS A 244 -3.53 20.69 8.35
C LYS A 244 -4.00 21.77 7.39
N GLY A 245 -3.09 22.27 6.56
CA GLY A 245 -3.39 23.27 5.53
C GLY A 245 -4.40 22.79 4.49
N LEU A 246 -4.27 21.56 4.02
CA LEU A 246 -5.25 20.93 3.12
C LEU A 246 -6.66 20.84 3.74
N LEU A 247 -6.76 20.81 5.07
CA LEU A 247 -8.02 20.83 5.81
C LEU A 247 -8.50 22.24 6.19
N GLY A 248 -7.75 23.29 5.87
CA GLY A 248 -8.02 24.66 6.33
C GLY A 248 -7.80 24.85 7.84
N LEU A 249 -7.02 23.97 8.46
CA LEU A 249 -6.74 23.96 9.90
C LEU A 249 -5.34 24.49 10.24
N ASN A 250 -4.58 24.94 9.26
CA ASN A 250 -3.26 25.53 9.51
C ASN A 250 -3.44 26.97 10.04
N PRO A 251 -2.86 27.31 11.22
CA PRO A 251 -3.05 28.62 11.83
C PRO A 251 -2.31 29.76 11.11
N GLU A 252 -1.27 29.47 10.34
CA GLU A 252 -0.50 30.48 9.60
C GLU A 252 -1.21 30.89 8.31
N ASN A 253 -1.85 29.92 7.63
CA ASN A 253 -2.68 30.19 6.48
C ASN A 253 -3.83 29.18 6.38
N PRO A 254 -5.09 29.59 6.63
CA PRO A 254 -6.23 28.69 6.60
C PRO A 254 -6.77 28.42 5.18
N ASP A 255 -6.25 29.05 4.12
CA ASP A 255 -6.67 28.80 2.75
C ASP A 255 -6.06 27.49 2.21
N PRO A 256 -6.86 26.43 1.95
CA PRO A 256 -6.35 25.17 1.44
C PRO A 256 -5.64 25.30 0.10
N ASN A 257 -6.00 26.28 -0.74
CA ASN A 257 -5.41 26.43 -2.07
C ASN A 257 -3.91 26.70 -2.01
N ARG A 258 -3.42 27.47 -1.04
CA ARG A 258 -1.99 27.69 -0.83
C ARG A 258 -1.24 26.37 -0.56
N TRP A 259 -1.87 25.43 0.12
CA TRP A 259 -1.27 24.14 0.49
C TRP A 259 -1.35 23.11 -0.64
N ILE A 260 -2.44 23.15 -1.42
CA ILE A 260 -2.55 22.40 -2.68
C ILE A 260 -1.48 22.90 -3.67
N GLY A 261 -1.36 24.22 -3.83
CA GLY A 261 -0.33 24.85 -4.65
C GLY A 261 1.08 24.48 -4.20
N GLY A 262 1.36 24.54 -2.90
CA GLY A 262 2.65 24.14 -2.33
C GLY A 262 3.00 22.69 -2.65
N GLY A 263 2.06 21.76 -2.44
CA GLY A 263 2.25 20.36 -2.87
C GLY A 263 2.50 20.23 -4.38
N GLY A 264 1.81 21.03 -5.20
CA GLY A 264 2.02 21.09 -6.65
C GLY A 264 3.39 21.63 -7.07
N HIS A 265 3.94 22.58 -6.32
CA HIS A 265 5.30 23.11 -6.48
C HIS A 265 6.35 22.04 -6.19
N GLU A 266 6.28 21.38 -5.02
CA GLU A 266 7.25 20.36 -4.63
C GLU A 266 7.18 19.13 -5.54
N LEU A 267 5.97 18.77 -6.00
CA LEU A 267 5.80 17.74 -7.01
C LEU A 267 6.41 18.14 -8.37
N GLY A 268 6.39 19.44 -8.70
CA GLY A 268 7.11 19.98 -9.86
C GLY A 268 8.61 19.74 -9.79
N HIS A 269 9.23 19.94 -8.62
CA HIS A 269 10.63 19.57 -8.38
C HIS A 269 10.87 18.07 -8.54
N ALA A 270 9.92 17.23 -8.09
CA ALA A 270 9.99 15.79 -8.31
C ALA A 270 9.94 15.40 -9.79
N PHE A 271 9.30 16.21 -10.65
CA PHE A 271 9.35 16.05 -12.11
C PHE A 271 10.61 16.65 -12.75
N GLY A 272 11.50 17.27 -11.97
CA GLY A 272 12.74 17.89 -12.45
C GLY A 272 12.60 19.35 -12.85
N LEU A 273 11.51 20.03 -12.48
CA LEU A 273 11.38 21.46 -12.73
C LEU A 273 12.27 22.27 -11.77
N PRO A 274 13.11 23.20 -12.26
CA PRO A 274 13.85 24.12 -11.40
C PRO A 274 12.97 25.31 -10.99
N HIS A 275 13.45 26.08 -10.00
CA HIS A 275 12.95 27.45 -9.85
C HIS A 275 13.34 28.27 -11.10
N PRO A 276 12.47 29.18 -11.57
CA PRO A 276 12.74 29.89 -12.80
C PRO A 276 13.69 31.07 -12.60
N ASP A 277 14.66 31.25 -13.50
CA ASP A 277 15.64 32.33 -13.45
C ASP A 277 14.99 33.73 -13.48
N ASN A 278 13.83 33.86 -14.10
CA ASN A 278 13.10 35.11 -14.24
C ASN A 278 12.27 35.49 -12.99
N MET A 279 12.23 34.62 -11.97
CA MET A 279 11.48 34.84 -10.72
C MET A 279 10.03 35.30 -10.95
N ASN A 280 9.37 34.76 -11.98
CA ASN A 280 8.00 35.13 -12.30
C ASN A 280 7.05 34.72 -11.16
N ASP A 281 6.46 35.70 -10.49
CA ASP A 281 5.59 35.46 -9.33
C ASP A 281 4.28 34.74 -9.65
N LEU A 282 3.91 34.63 -10.93
CA LEU A 282 2.78 33.81 -11.36
C LEU A 282 3.16 32.33 -11.53
N ALA A 283 4.44 32.00 -11.64
CA ALA A 283 4.89 30.64 -11.89
C ALA A 283 4.71 29.76 -10.65
N ILE A 284 4.09 28.59 -10.81
CA ILE A 284 3.93 27.65 -9.69
C ILE A 284 5.28 27.27 -9.09
N MET A 285 6.34 27.19 -9.91
CA MET A 285 7.72 26.89 -9.52
C MET A 285 8.47 28.07 -8.89
N TRP A 286 7.78 29.17 -8.55
CA TRP A 286 8.33 30.25 -7.74
C TRP A 286 7.37 30.57 -6.61
N THR A 287 6.78 31.77 -6.57
CA THR A 287 5.79 32.18 -5.56
C THR A 287 4.34 31.95 -6.00
N GLY A 288 4.11 31.50 -7.24
CA GLY A 288 2.77 31.32 -7.79
C GLY A 288 1.92 30.29 -7.03
N TYR A 289 2.54 29.34 -6.33
CA TYR A 289 1.80 28.42 -5.46
C TYR A 289 0.95 29.12 -4.38
N LEU A 290 1.29 30.36 -4.01
CA LEU A 290 0.53 31.18 -3.07
C LEU A 290 -0.82 31.67 -3.64
N ILE A 291 -0.95 31.72 -4.98
CA ILE A 291 -2.16 32.17 -5.69
C ILE A 291 -2.84 31.03 -6.45
N TYR A 292 -2.49 29.78 -6.16
CA TYR A 292 -3.13 28.61 -6.74
C TYR A 292 -4.66 28.69 -6.60
N PRO A 293 -5.46 28.28 -7.60
CA PRO A 293 -5.07 27.67 -8.88
C PRO A 293 -4.74 28.69 -9.99
N ASN A 294 -4.69 29.99 -9.70
CA ASN A 294 -4.53 31.06 -10.69
C ASN A 294 -3.06 31.26 -11.16
N CYS A 295 -2.13 30.47 -10.64
CA CYS A 295 -0.76 30.42 -11.13
C CYS A 295 -0.63 29.70 -12.48
N ILE A 296 0.56 29.74 -13.05
CA ILE A 296 0.87 29.19 -14.37
C ILE A 296 2.01 28.18 -14.33
N LEU A 297 2.05 27.29 -15.32
CA LEU A 297 3.31 26.73 -15.81
C LEU A 297 3.89 27.68 -16.86
N GLN A 298 5.19 27.92 -16.81
CA GLN A 298 5.87 28.67 -17.85
C GLN A 298 6.12 27.79 -19.07
N GLN A 299 6.51 28.40 -20.20
CA GLN A 299 6.81 27.63 -21.41
C GLN A 299 7.97 26.65 -21.18
N THR A 300 9.02 27.08 -20.49
CA THR A 300 10.16 26.24 -20.11
C THR A 300 9.74 25.03 -19.27
N ASP A 301 8.81 25.22 -18.33
CA ASP A 301 8.29 24.12 -17.51
C ASP A 301 7.55 23.12 -18.40
N ARG A 302 6.64 23.61 -19.27
CA ARG A 302 5.92 22.75 -20.22
C ARG A 302 6.87 21.98 -21.15
N ASP A 303 7.96 22.60 -21.60
CA ASP A 303 8.92 21.96 -22.48
C ASP A 303 9.62 20.78 -21.79
N ILE A 304 10.01 20.94 -20.51
CA ILE A 304 10.56 19.85 -19.68
C ILE A 304 9.52 18.75 -19.47
N LEU A 305 8.29 19.11 -19.10
CA LEU A 305 7.23 18.12 -18.85
C LEU A 305 6.78 17.38 -20.11
N ASN A 306 6.83 18.02 -21.28
CA ASN A 306 6.41 17.40 -22.54
C ASN A 306 7.26 16.19 -22.96
N VAL A 307 8.53 16.18 -22.55
CA VAL A 307 9.48 15.09 -22.77
C VAL A 307 9.63 14.19 -21.53
N SER A 308 8.99 14.53 -20.43
CA SER A 308 9.02 13.74 -19.20
C SER A 308 8.27 12.41 -19.38
N PRO A 309 8.86 11.28 -18.97
CA PRO A 309 8.17 9.99 -19.07
C PRO A 309 6.97 9.87 -18.12
N PHE A 310 6.88 10.77 -17.13
CA PHE A 310 5.76 10.84 -16.19
C PHE A 310 4.49 11.43 -16.81
N PHE A 311 4.61 12.21 -17.89
CA PHE A 311 3.50 12.94 -18.51
C PHE A 311 3.03 12.25 -19.80
N LYS A 312 1.76 11.82 -19.82
CA LYS A 312 1.15 11.08 -20.94
C LYS A 312 -0.15 11.72 -21.40
#